data_AF-A0A532TWP9-F1
#
_entry.id   AF-A0A532TWP9-F1
#
_cell.length_a   1.000
_cell.length_b   1.000
_cell.length_c   1.000
_cell.angle_alpha   90.00
_cell.angle_beta   90.00
_cell.angle_gamma   90.00
#
_symmetry.space_group_name_H-M   'P 1'
#
loop_
_entity.id
_entity.type
_entity.pdbx_description
1 polymer ?
#
loop_
_entity_poly.entity_id
_entity_poly.type
_entity_poly.pdbx_seq_one_letter_code
_entity_poly.pdbx_strand_id
1 'polypeptide(L)'
;MSVDPANKTPKFCLRSIFMNILITVFIIMSYIYISEIFGSISIPYIGINEFSIIFGLLLLIFTFFSIIAGPIQAFIAGFLGELLYQFAFYNNIYLDWCLIVAIYGLIAGLYKYKPLKYHKGMAVYYTFLLLVINSFLVMFLIIVFQLSLYSNPLELETIFINFGFKFFLQTLISTIFLIPILLVIYDKILASKERHLYYLLLTHHPVEASDHTFYFQFGRTKIYFCSRCSGMIIGIVMSIFFTHLTELIINTQFSAEIALFIIIVFPIPGMIDWGTQKLLFRKSTTESRLLTGFIIGVALHFISYTKAYYFLTLIIITIYFGILFLLIFFGQRKIFRELKKELNPLSPEDLDNDQDK
;
A
#
# COMPACT_ATOMS: atom_id res chain seq x y z
N MET A 1 3.33 34.01 -13.01
CA MET A 1 2.08 33.22 -12.90
C MET A 1 1.48 33.49 -11.52
N SER A 2 0.51 34.40 -11.44
CA SER A 2 -0.29 34.61 -10.24
C SER A 2 -1.25 33.44 -10.07
N VAL A 3 -1.08 32.67 -8.99
CA VAL A 3 -2.01 31.59 -8.63
C VAL A 3 -3.26 32.26 -8.08
N ASP A 4 -4.35 32.17 -8.84
CA ASP A 4 -5.65 32.73 -8.46
C ASP A 4 -6.17 32.02 -7.20
N PRO A 5 -6.29 32.71 -6.04
CA PRO A 5 -6.64 32.09 -4.75
C PRO A 5 -8.11 31.64 -4.66
N ALA A 6 -8.93 31.93 -5.67
CA ALA A 6 -10.37 31.67 -5.63
C ALA A 6 -10.78 30.25 -6.08
N ASN A 7 -9.91 29.46 -6.70
CA ASN A 7 -10.30 28.17 -7.28
C ASN A 7 -9.95 26.99 -6.35
N LYS A 8 -10.65 26.87 -5.22
CA LYS A 8 -10.61 25.69 -4.33
C LYS A 8 -11.32 24.51 -5.01
N THR A 9 -10.75 23.93 -6.05
CA THR A 9 -11.29 22.68 -6.61
C THR A 9 -11.10 21.54 -5.60
N PRO A 10 -12.17 20.81 -5.22
CA PRO A 10 -12.09 19.64 -4.35
C PRO A 10 -11.47 18.46 -5.13
N LYS A 11 -10.15 18.47 -5.32
CA LYS A 11 -9.40 17.47 -6.13
C LYS A 11 -8.51 16.55 -5.30
N PHE A 12 -8.92 16.20 -4.09
CA PHE A 12 -8.11 15.36 -3.18
C PHE A 12 -8.72 14.02 -2.76
N CYS A 13 -9.94 13.68 -3.21
CA CYS A 13 -10.62 12.47 -2.73
C CYS A 13 -9.94 11.17 -3.21
N LEU A 14 -9.72 11.01 -4.52
CA LEU A 14 -9.21 9.77 -5.11
C LEU A 14 -7.77 9.44 -4.71
N ARG A 15 -6.87 10.43 -4.72
CA ARG A 15 -5.48 10.25 -4.27
C ARG A 15 -5.42 9.87 -2.79
N SER A 16 -6.22 10.54 -1.94
CA SER A 16 -6.23 10.22 -0.51
C SER A 16 -6.76 8.81 -0.26
N ILE A 17 -7.81 8.40 -0.96
CA ILE A 17 -8.37 7.04 -0.85
C ILE A 17 -7.32 6.01 -1.31
N PHE A 18 -6.75 6.19 -2.50
CA PHE A 18 -5.76 5.25 -3.04
C PHE A 18 -4.56 5.08 -2.11
N MET A 19 -4.01 6.19 -1.59
CA MET A 19 -2.87 6.13 -0.69
C MET A 19 -3.22 5.45 0.65
N ASN A 20 -4.42 5.68 1.18
CA ASN A 20 -4.86 4.99 2.39
C ASN A 20 -5.01 3.49 2.17
N ILE A 21 -5.60 3.07 1.04
CA ILE A 21 -5.70 1.66 0.66
C ILE A 21 -4.31 1.04 0.52
N LEU A 22 -3.40 1.71 -0.19
CA LEU A 22 -2.04 1.21 -0.40
C LEU A 22 -1.29 1.04 0.94
N ILE A 23 -1.41 1.99 1.86
CA ILE A 23 -0.82 1.90 3.20
C ILE A 23 -1.42 0.71 3.96
N THR A 24 -2.75 0.55 3.95
CA THR A 24 -3.42 -0.57 4.62
C THR A 24 -2.97 -1.91 4.05
N VAL A 25 -2.93 -2.08 2.73
CA VAL A 25 -2.47 -3.33 2.12
C VAL A 25 -1.00 -3.58 2.41
N PHE A 26 -0.15 -2.56 2.39
CA PHE A 26 1.26 -2.72 2.77
C PHE A 26 1.43 -3.24 4.20
N ILE A 27 0.63 -2.74 5.16
CA ILE A 27 0.64 -3.24 6.54
C ILE A 27 0.16 -4.69 6.60
N ILE A 28 -0.92 -5.04 5.87
CA ILE A 28 -1.42 -6.43 5.79
C ILE A 28 -0.35 -7.37 5.21
N MET A 29 0.31 -6.97 4.11
CA MET A 29 1.39 -7.74 3.51
C MET A 29 2.54 -7.97 4.47
N SER A 30 2.96 -6.91 5.18
CA SER A 30 4.01 -7.00 6.19
C SER A 30 3.58 -7.95 7.32
N TYR A 31 2.32 -7.84 7.76
CA TYR A 31 1.76 -8.69 8.79
C TYR A 31 1.85 -10.16 8.41
N ILE A 32 1.34 -10.55 7.24
CA ILE A 32 1.34 -11.94 6.77
C ILE A 32 2.75 -12.51 6.65
N TYR A 33 3.65 -11.85 5.91
CA TYR A 33 4.99 -12.41 5.67
C TYR A 33 5.85 -12.47 6.93
N ILE A 34 5.69 -11.53 7.86
CA ILE A 34 6.38 -11.62 9.16
C ILE A 34 5.75 -12.73 10.01
N SER A 35 4.43 -12.89 9.97
CA SER A 35 3.72 -13.94 10.71
C SER A 35 4.05 -15.35 10.19
N GLU A 36 4.38 -15.51 8.91
CA GLU A 36 4.82 -16.78 8.35
C GLU A 36 6.13 -17.26 9.00
N ILE A 37 7.05 -16.33 9.27
CA ILE A 37 8.37 -16.64 9.84
C ILE A 37 8.32 -16.73 11.39
N PHE A 38 7.60 -15.82 12.04
CA PHE A 38 7.66 -15.64 13.49
C PHE A 38 6.35 -16.00 14.22
N GLY A 39 5.31 -16.36 13.48
CA GLY A 39 3.96 -16.52 14.01
C GLY A 39 3.18 -15.22 14.11
N SER A 40 1.84 -15.32 14.06
CA SER A 40 0.96 -14.16 14.28
C SER A 40 0.93 -13.71 15.73
N ILE A 41 0.30 -12.56 16.00
CA ILE A 41 0.17 -12.02 17.36
C ILE A 41 -0.63 -12.97 18.26
N SER A 42 -1.55 -13.74 17.70
CA SER A 42 -2.42 -14.64 18.46
C SER A 42 -1.80 -16.01 18.78
N ILE A 43 -0.81 -16.47 18.00
CA ILE A 43 -0.21 -17.81 18.16
C ILE A 43 0.20 -18.13 19.60
N PRO A 44 0.90 -17.25 20.34
CA PRO A 44 1.35 -17.56 21.70
C PRO A 44 0.22 -17.82 22.71
N TYR A 45 -1.02 -17.56 22.32
CA TYR A 45 -2.21 -17.64 23.17
C TYR A 45 -3.23 -18.65 22.66
N ILE A 46 -3.02 -19.26 21.48
CA ILE A 46 -3.93 -20.25 20.92
C ILE A 46 -3.35 -21.63 21.16
N GLY A 47 -4.06 -22.46 21.94
CA GLY A 47 -3.72 -23.86 22.16
C GLY A 47 -2.52 -24.14 23.08
N ILE A 48 -1.87 -23.12 23.63
CA ILE A 48 -0.71 -23.26 24.53
C ILE A 48 -1.04 -22.64 25.89
N ASN A 49 -1.06 -23.47 26.94
CA ASN A 49 -1.29 -23.03 28.32
C ASN A 49 0.01 -22.70 29.07
N GLU A 50 1.17 -22.78 28.42
CA GLU A 50 2.45 -22.52 29.06
C GLU A 50 2.82 -21.03 29.06
N PHE A 51 3.32 -20.57 30.21
CA PHE A 51 3.84 -19.23 30.36
C PHE A 51 5.25 -19.13 29.76
N SER A 52 5.32 -18.71 28.49
CA SER A 52 6.57 -18.44 27.78
C SER A 52 6.58 -17.03 27.20
N ILE A 53 7.57 -16.23 27.59
CA ILE A 53 7.70 -14.87 27.08
C ILE A 53 8.56 -14.92 25.81
N ILE A 54 7.96 -14.56 24.68
CA ILE A 54 8.64 -14.49 23.38
C ILE A 54 8.72 -13.03 22.95
N PHE A 55 9.85 -12.65 22.36
CA PHE A 55 9.97 -11.34 21.72
C PHE A 55 9.05 -11.24 20.51
N GLY A 56 8.02 -10.41 20.59
CA GLY A 56 7.02 -10.24 19.54
C GLY A 56 7.49 -9.30 18.43
N LEU A 57 8.33 -9.79 17.51
CA LEU A 57 8.81 -8.99 16.38
C LEU A 57 7.66 -8.46 15.51
N LEU A 58 6.67 -9.31 15.22
CA LEU A 58 5.47 -8.91 14.48
C LEU A 58 4.71 -7.80 15.21
N LEU A 59 4.49 -7.96 16.52
CA LEU A 59 3.84 -6.96 17.35
C LEU A 59 4.60 -5.63 17.28
N LEU A 60 5.93 -5.65 17.40
CA LEU A 60 6.78 -4.46 17.24
C LEU A 60 6.58 -3.77 15.87
N ILE A 61 6.69 -4.51 14.77
CA ILE A 61 6.59 -3.92 13.43
C ILE A 61 5.17 -3.39 13.17
N PHE A 62 4.14 -4.13 13.60
CA PHE A 62 2.75 -3.72 13.48
C PHE A 62 2.46 -2.44 14.28
N THR A 63 2.93 -2.34 15.53
CA THR A 63 2.77 -1.12 16.35
C THR A 63 3.46 0.08 15.71
N PHE A 64 4.66 -0.12 15.16
CA PHE A 64 5.41 0.94 14.50
C PHE A 64 4.63 1.49 13.29
N PHE A 65 4.14 0.61 12.42
CA PHE A 65 3.32 1.02 11.28
C PHE A 65 1.98 1.62 11.69
N SER A 66 1.38 1.15 12.78
CA SER A 66 0.11 1.70 13.31
C SER A 66 0.26 3.17 13.68
N ILE A 67 1.36 3.53 14.37
CA ILE A 67 1.65 4.91 14.76
C ILE A 67 1.94 5.80 13.53
N ILE A 68 2.60 5.27 12.50
CA ILE A 68 2.91 6.03 11.27
C ILE A 68 1.64 6.26 10.43
N ALA A 69 0.86 5.19 10.20
CA ALA A 69 -0.30 5.23 9.32
C ALA A 69 -1.48 5.97 9.95
N GLY A 70 -1.72 5.75 11.25
CA GLY A 70 -2.86 6.26 12.00
C GLY A 70 -3.89 5.17 12.33
N PRO A 71 -4.92 5.53 13.10
CA PRO A 71 -5.77 4.55 13.81
C PRO A 71 -6.67 3.75 12.88
N ILE A 72 -7.22 4.37 11.82
CA ILE A 72 -8.16 3.70 10.91
C ILE A 72 -7.45 2.63 10.09
N GLN A 73 -6.30 2.97 9.50
CA GLN A 73 -5.49 2.05 8.70
C GLN A 73 -4.98 0.90 9.56
N ALA A 74 -4.54 1.20 10.79
CA ALA A 74 -4.08 0.21 11.75
C ALA A 74 -5.19 -0.76 12.19
N PHE A 75 -6.39 -0.26 12.46
CA PHE A 75 -7.56 -1.08 12.80
C PHE A 75 -7.89 -2.07 11.68
N ILE A 76 -8.06 -1.55 10.45
CA ILE A 76 -8.41 -2.38 9.28
C ILE A 76 -7.31 -3.39 8.99
N ALA A 77 -6.04 -2.96 9.01
CA ALA A 77 -4.91 -3.83 8.73
C ALA A 77 -4.71 -4.89 9.81
N GLY A 78 -4.94 -4.56 11.08
CA GLY A 78 -4.88 -5.51 12.19
C GLY A 78 -5.97 -6.58 12.08
N PHE A 79 -7.21 -6.17 11.82
CA PHE A 79 -8.33 -7.09 11.66
C PHE A 79 -8.12 -8.02 10.46
N LEU A 80 -7.90 -7.45 9.26
CA LEU A 80 -7.76 -8.23 8.04
C LEU A 80 -6.46 -9.03 8.01
N GLY A 81 -5.35 -8.48 8.52
CA GLY A 81 -4.06 -9.17 8.59
C GLY A 81 -4.15 -10.44 9.44
N GLU A 82 -4.75 -10.33 10.64
CA GLU A 82 -4.95 -11.49 11.50
C GLU A 82 -5.95 -12.48 10.89
N LEU A 83 -7.10 -12.00 10.39
CA LEU A 83 -8.11 -12.86 9.78
C LEU A 83 -7.56 -13.65 8.58
N LEU A 84 -6.85 -13.00 7.66
CA LEU A 84 -6.25 -13.64 6.49
C LEU A 84 -5.16 -14.63 6.88
N TYR A 85 -4.38 -14.33 7.92
CA TYR A 85 -3.41 -15.28 8.48
C TYR A 85 -4.11 -16.54 9.01
N GLN A 86 -5.18 -16.37 9.79
CA GLN A 86 -5.93 -17.50 10.33
C GLN A 86 -6.56 -18.36 9.23
N PHE A 87 -7.12 -17.75 8.18
CA PHE A 87 -7.60 -18.49 7.00
C PHE A 87 -6.50 -19.31 6.32
N ALA A 88 -5.27 -18.81 6.29
CA ALA A 88 -4.16 -19.46 5.61
C ALA A 88 -3.47 -20.55 6.45
N PHE A 89 -3.42 -20.39 7.78
CA PHE A 89 -2.56 -21.22 8.64
C PHE A 89 -3.28 -21.93 9.78
N TYR A 90 -4.52 -21.55 10.13
CA TYR A 90 -5.25 -22.17 11.24
C TYR A 90 -6.36 -23.08 10.75
N ASN A 91 -6.69 -24.06 11.60
CA ASN A 91 -7.85 -24.93 11.38
C ASN A 91 -9.17 -24.28 11.80
N ASN A 92 -9.11 -23.32 12.72
CA ASN A 92 -10.28 -22.62 13.27
C ASN A 92 -10.05 -21.11 13.25
N ILE A 93 -11.13 -20.36 13.09
CA ILE A 93 -11.11 -18.89 13.11
C ILE A 93 -11.45 -18.39 14.50
N TYR A 94 -10.55 -17.61 15.07
CA TYR A 94 -10.65 -16.95 16.37
C TYR A 94 -10.91 -15.45 16.15
N LEU A 95 -12.19 -15.10 15.96
CA LEU A 95 -12.61 -13.72 15.66
C LEU A 95 -12.33 -12.74 16.81
N ASP A 96 -12.30 -13.22 18.05
CA ASP A 96 -11.88 -12.48 19.24
C ASP A 96 -10.46 -11.94 19.07
N TRP A 97 -9.53 -12.77 18.58
CA TRP A 97 -8.17 -12.36 18.30
C TRP A 97 -8.06 -11.36 17.14
N CYS A 98 -8.86 -11.52 16.08
CA CYS A 98 -8.92 -10.52 15.01
C CYS A 98 -9.35 -9.14 15.55
N LEU A 99 -10.33 -9.10 16.45
CA LEU A 99 -10.78 -7.87 17.10
C LEU A 99 -9.75 -7.30 18.08
N ILE A 100 -9.08 -8.16 18.87
CA ILE A 100 -8.01 -7.74 19.79
C ILE A 100 -6.89 -7.03 19.01
N VAL A 101 -6.40 -7.64 17.92
CA VAL A 101 -5.33 -7.05 17.09
C VAL A 101 -5.79 -5.75 16.44
N ALA A 102 -7.04 -5.69 15.97
CA ALA A 102 -7.62 -4.48 15.40
C ALA A 102 -7.70 -3.33 16.42
N ILE A 103 -8.21 -3.59 17.62
CA ILE A 103 -8.32 -2.60 18.70
C ILE A 103 -6.93 -2.15 19.17
N TYR A 104 -5.99 -3.07 19.32
CA TYR A 104 -4.60 -2.77 19.65
C TYR A 104 -4.00 -1.79 18.63
N GLY A 105 -4.18 -2.06 17.33
CA GLY A 105 -3.72 -1.20 16.24
C GLY A 105 -4.39 0.17 16.25
N LEU A 106 -5.72 0.22 16.48
CA LEU A 106 -6.49 1.46 16.58
C LEU A 106 -5.93 2.37 17.68
N ILE A 107 -5.75 1.83 18.89
CA ILE A 107 -5.28 2.60 20.05
C ILE A 107 -3.84 3.03 19.83
N ALA A 108 -2.95 2.12 19.38
CA ALA A 108 -1.57 2.47 19.05
C ALA A 108 -1.50 3.61 18.02
N GLY A 109 -2.38 3.60 17.02
CA GLY A 109 -2.45 4.62 15.98
C GLY A 109 -3.02 5.97 16.41
N LEU A 110 -3.64 6.10 17.58
CA LEU A 110 -4.27 7.36 18.03
C LEU A 110 -3.26 8.51 18.12
N TYR A 111 -2.05 8.24 18.64
CA TYR A 111 -0.98 9.23 18.67
C TYR A 111 -0.13 9.18 17.39
N LYS A 112 -0.80 9.46 16.26
CA LYS A 112 -0.19 9.46 14.93
C LYS A 112 1.09 10.28 14.91
N TYR A 113 2.15 9.69 14.37
CA TYR A 113 3.45 10.32 14.24
C TYR A 113 3.36 11.68 13.52
N LYS A 114 4.04 12.68 14.09
CA LYS A 114 4.16 14.03 13.52
C LYS A 114 5.66 14.38 13.42
N PRO A 115 6.15 14.76 12.22
CA PRO A 115 7.56 15.08 12.03
C PRO A 115 8.04 16.20 12.97
N LEU A 116 9.30 16.12 13.42
CA LEU A 116 9.92 17.08 14.33
C LEU A 116 9.26 17.16 15.72
N LYS A 117 8.43 16.20 16.13
CA LYS A 117 7.89 16.22 17.51
C LYS A 117 8.69 15.37 18.48
N TYR A 118 9.41 14.37 17.99
CA TYR A 118 10.08 13.38 18.84
C TYR A 118 11.43 13.87 19.38
N HIS A 119 12.05 14.88 18.75
CA HIS A 119 13.24 15.53 19.32
C HIS A 119 13.01 16.29 20.63
N LYS A 120 11.76 16.68 20.95
CA LYS A 120 11.43 17.47 22.15
C LYS A 120 11.19 16.61 23.40
N GLY A 121 11.31 15.28 23.31
CA GLY A 121 11.06 14.35 24.41
C GLY A 121 9.59 14.16 24.78
N MET A 122 8.78 15.22 24.84
CA MET A 122 7.36 15.12 25.24
C MET A 122 6.54 14.17 24.36
N ALA A 123 6.77 14.15 23.04
CA ALA A 123 6.09 13.21 22.16
C ALA A 123 6.50 11.74 22.39
N VAL A 124 7.76 11.52 22.80
CA VAL A 124 8.27 10.20 23.20
C VAL A 124 7.53 9.73 24.45
N TYR A 125 7.40 10.61 25.44
CA TYR A 125 6.67 10.34 26.68
C TYR A 125 5.19 10.01 26.43
N TYR A 126 4.49 10.80 25.61
CA TYR A 126 3.08 10.51 25.28
C TYR A 126 2.91 9.19 24.53
N THR A 127 3.84 8.85 23.64
CA THR A 127 3.82 7.57 22.94
C THR A 127 4.03 6.42 23.92
N PHE A 128 5.02 6.53 24.81
CA PHE A 128 5.27 5.56 25.87
C PHE A 128 4.03 5.36 26.75
N LEU A 129 3.44 6.45 27.26
CA LEU A 129 2.26 6.41 28.11
C LEU A 129 1.05 5.78 27.38
N LEU A 130 0.83 6.13 26.12
CA LEU A 130 -0.23 5.53 25.30
C LEU A 130 -0.03 4.03 25.14
N LEU A 131 1.20 3.56 24.89
CA LEU A 131 1.48 2.13 24.74
C LEU A 131 1.29 1.34 26.04
N VAL A 132 1.62 1.95 27.19
CA VAL A 132 1.32 1.36 28.51
C VAL A 132 -0.19 1.26 28.74
N ILE A 133 -0.95 2.32 28.45
CA ILE A 133 -2.42 2.28 28.57
C ILE A 133 -3.01 1.22 27.62
N ASN A 134 -2.50 1.16 26.38
CA ASN A 134 -2.93 0.19 25.38
C ASN A 134 -2.67 -1.25 25.85
N SER A 135 -1.52 -1.54 26.45
CA SER A 135 -1.21 -2.89 26.94
C SER A 135 -2.14 -3.33 28.06
N PHE A 136 -2.46 -2.45 29.01
CA PHE A 136 -3.44 -2.74 30.06
C PHE A 136 -4.85 -2.95 29.51
N LEU A 137 -5.28 -2.12 28.56
CA LEU A 137 -6.60 -2.24 27.95
C LEU A 137 -6.73 -3.57 27.19
N VAL A 138 -5.73 -3.93 26.38
CA VAL A 138 -5.77 -5.17 25.62
C VAL A 138 -5.62 -6.40 26.51
N MET A 139 -4.80 -6.33 27.56
CA MET A 139 -4.77 -7.36 28.61
C MET A 139 -6.17 -7.61 29.20
N PHE A 140 -6.88 -6.53 29.54
CA PHE A 140 -8.25 -6.63 30.06
C PHE A 140 -9.21 -7.23 29.03
N LEU A 141 -9.14 -6.81 27.77
CA LEU A 141 -9.96 -7.38 26.69
C LEU A 141 -9.72 -8.88 26.51
N ILE A 142 -8.45 -9.32 26.54
CA ILE A 142 -8.10 -10.74 26.46
C ILE A 142 -8.77 -11.51 27.60
N ILE A 143 -8.65 -11.03 28.85
CA ILE A 143 -9.27 -11.67 30.01
C ILE A 143 -10.79 -11.76 29.85
N VAL A 144 -11.44 -10.67 29.44
CA VAL A 144 -12.90 -10.62 29.26
C VAL A 144 -13.36 -11.58 28.16
N PHE A 145 -12.69 -11.61 27.02
CA PHE A 145 -13.04 -12.53 25.92
C PHE A 145 -12.82 -13.98 26.30
N GLN A 146 -11.73 -14.31 27.00
CA GLN A 146 -11.48 -15.66 27.50
C GLN A 146 -12.55 -16.12 28.50
N LEU A 147 -13.01 -15.24 29.41
CA LEU A 147 -14.08 -15.55 30.36
C LEU A 147 -15.47 -15.68 29.71
N SER A 148 -15.73 -14.91 28.65
CA SER A 148 -17.08 -14.76 28.10
C SER A 148 -17.38 -15.71 26.93
N LEU A 149 -16.39 -16.00 26.09
CA LEU A 149 -16.61 -16.67 24.79
C LEU A 149 -16.30 -18.18 24.83
N TYR A 150 -15.53 -18.67 25.80
CA TYR A 150 -15.12 -20.07 25.86
C TYR A 150 -15.98 -20.84 26.86
N SER A 151 -16.61 -21.92 26.38
CA SER A 151 -17.61 -22.68 27.16
C SER A 151 -17.02 -23.51 28.29
N ASN A 152 -15.73 -23.88 28.19
CA ASN A 152 -15.00 -24.57 29.25
C ASN A 152 -14.12 -23.53 29.95
N PRO A 153 -14.54 -23.00 31.11
CA PRO A 153 -13.76 -21.99 31.80
C PRO A 153 -12.43 -22.62 32.22
N LEU A 154 -11.34 -22.10 31.66
CA LEU A 154 -10.02 -22.31 32.23
C LEU A 154 -10.01 -21.75 33.65
N GLU A 155 -9.12 -22.27 34.50
CA GLU A 155 -8.93 -21.71 35.83
C GLU A 155 -8.60 -20.21 35.73
N LEU A 156 -9.18 -19.41 36.64
CA LEU A 156 -8.99 -17.95 36.63
C LEU A 156 -7.50 -17.59 36.64
N GLU A 157 -6.69 -18.30 37.41
CA GLU A 157 -5.25 -18.12 37.44
C GLU A 157 -4.60 -18.27 36.06
N THR A 158 -4.99 -19.29 35.28
CA THR A 158 -4.51 -19.50 33.91
C THR A 158 -4.90 -18.32 33.01
N ILE A 159 -6.14 -17.84 33.07
CA ILE A 159 -6.59 -16.71 32.24
C ILE A 159 -5.81 -15.43 32.59
N PHE A 160 -5.66 -15.12 33.88
CA PHE A 160 -4.98 -13.91 34.31
C PHE A 160 -3.47 -13.96 34.04
N ILE A 161 -2.79 -15.08 34.35
CA ILE A 161 -1.34 -15.20 34.22
C ILE A 161 -0.94 -15.53 32.78
N ASN A 162 -1.48 -16.62 32.21
CA ASN A 162 -1.00 -17.17 30.95
C ASN A 162 -1.52 -16.43 29.72
N PHE A 163 -2.61 -15.67 29.84
CA PHE A 163 -3.11 -14.85 28.75
C PHE A 163 -2.87 -13.37 29.02
N GLY A 164 -3.49 -12.83 30.07
CA GLY A 164 -3.44 -11.39 30.38
C GLY A 164 -2.02 -10.89 30.67
N PHE A 165 -1.42 -11.36 31.77
CA PHE A 165 -0.12 -10.90 32.22
C PHE A 165 1.00 -11.26 31.23
N LYS A 166 0.92 -12.42 30.59
CA LYS A 166 1.80 -12.82 29.48
C LYS A 166 1.80 -11.78 28.36
N PHE A 167 0.63 -11.33 27.90
CA PHE A 167 0.52 -10.29 26.88
C PHE A 167 1.11 -8.96 27.33
N PHE A 168 0.84 -8.54 28.57
CA PHE A 168 1.44 -7.33 29.13
C PHE A 168 2.98 -7.39 29.09
N LEU A 169 3.60 -8.47 29.58
CA LEU A 169 5.07 -8.59 29.55
C LEU A 169 5.63 -8.64 28.12
N GLN A 170 4.94 -9.32 27.20
CA GLN A 170 5.34 -9.36 25.79
C GLN A 170 5.30 -7.95 25.18
N THR A 171 4.25 -7.16 25.44
CA THR A 171 4.17 -5.77 24.97
C THR A 171 5.24 -4.88 25.60
N LEU A 172 5.58 -5.10 26.87
CA LEU A 172 6.59 -4.34 27.60
C LEU A 172 7.96 -4.46 26.91
N ILE A 173 8.38 -5.70 26.64
CA ILE A 173 9.68 -6.00 26.04
C ILE A 173 9.69 -5.63 24.55
N SER A 174 8.60 -5.92 23.83
CA SER A 174 8.58 -5.80 22.37
C SER A 174 8.22 -4.41 21.88
N THR A 175 7.39 -3.66 22.60
CA THR A 175 6.78 -2.42 22.07
C THR A 175 7.00 -1.19 22.93
N ILE A 176 6.70 -1.25 24.24
CA ILE A 176 6.61 -0.07 25.10
C ILE A 176 7.92 0.73 25.11
N PHE A 177 9.07 0.05 25.20
CA PHE A 177 10.37 0.70 25.17
C PHE A 177 10.94 0.88 23.77
N LEU A 178 10.77 -0.10 22.88
CA LEU A 178 11.43 -0.10 21.58
C LEU A 178 10.79 0.87 20.58
N ILE A 179 9.47 1.03 20.61
CA ILE A 179 8.74 1.90 19.67
C ILE A 179 9.12 3.38 19.84
N PRO A 180 9.15 3.97 21.05
CA PRO A 180 9.60 5.34 21.21
C PRO A 180 11.05 5.54 20.72
N ILE A 181 11.94 4.58 20.96
CA ILE A 181 13.33 4.63 20.47
C ILE A 181 13.36 4.62 18.93
N LEU A 182 12.63 3.71 18.29
CA LEU A 182 12.53 3.62 16.82
C LEU A 182 11.98 4.91 16.22
N LEU A 183 10.98 5.54 16.85
CA LEU A 183 10.40 6.80 16.38
C LEU A 183 11.36 7.97 16.52
N VAL A 184 12.20 8.01 17.57
CA VAL A 184 13.28 9.00 17.68
C VAL A 184 14.32 8.82 16.57
N ILE A 185 14.73 7.58 16.30
CA ILE A 185 15.66 7.26 15.20
C ILE A 185 15.04 7.67 13.85
N TYR A 186 13.79 7.29 13.61
CA TYR A 186 13.03 7.62 12.41
C TYR A 186 12.90 9.13 12.20
N ASP A 187 12.52 9.89 13.25
CA ASP A 187 12.40 11.36 13.20
C ASP A 187 13.76 12.01 12.90
N LYS A 188 14.83 11.53 13.53
CA LYS A 188 16.19 12.05 13.31
C LYS A 188 16.66 11.83 11.86
N ILE A 189 16.43 10.64 11.30
CA ILE A 189 16.88 10.29 9.95
C ILE A 189 16.04 11.01 8.88
N LEU A 190 14.71 11.00 9.00
CA LEU A 190 13.80 11.39 7.91
C LEU A 190 13.13 12.76 8.08
N ALA A 191 13.09 13.32 9.29
CA ALA A 191 12.45 14.61 9.56
C ALA A 191 13.44 15.75 9.83
N SER A 192 14.73 15.48 10.06
CA SER A 192 15.71 16.52 10.42
C SER A 192 15.81 17.66 9.41
N LYS A 193 15.69 17.37 8.12
CA LYS A 193 15.69 18.37 7.03
C LYS A 193 14.59 18.04 6.04
N GLU A 194 13.99 19.07 5.45
CA GLU A 194 13.13 18.86 4.29
C GLU A 194 14.00 18.53 3.08
N ARG A 195 13.70 17.39 2.46
CA ARG A 195 14.47 16.87 1.33
C ARG A 195 13.50 16.47 0.23
N HIS A 196 13.82 16.85 -1.00
CA HIS A 196 13.11 16.43 -2.19
C HIS A 196 14.04 15.51 -2.98
N LEU A 197 13.85 14.21 -2.81
CA LEU A 197 14.68 13.19 -3.45
C LEU A 197 14.06 12.87 -4.81
N TYR A 198 14.61 13.49 -5.86
CA TYR A 198 14.20 13.29 -7.24
C TYR A 198 15.29 12.51 -7.98
N TYR A 199 15.19 11.18 -7.97
CA TYR A 199 16.14 10.31 -8.64
C TYR A 199 15.64 9.97 -10.04
N LEU A 200 16.42 10.28 -11.07
CA LEU A 200 16.06 10.01 -12.47
C LEU A 200 15.75 8.51 -12.69
N LEU A 201 16.42 7.62 -11.95
CA LEU A 201 16.12 6.17 -12.00
C LEU A 201 14.69 5.84 -11.57
N LEU A 202 14.12 6.56 -10.60
CA LEU A 202 12.78 6.32 -10.06
C LEU A 202 11.70 7.11 -10.82
N THR A 203 12.05 8.28 -11.35
CA THR A 203 11.09 9.16 -12.01
C THR A 203 11.07 8.99 -13.52
N HIS A 204 12.19 8.56 -14.13
CA HIS A 204 12.47 8.46 -15.58
C HIS A 204 12.00 9.68 -16.42
N HIS A 205 11.78 10.79 -15.73
CA HIS A 205 11.27 12.04 -16.25
C HIS A 205 12.18 13.15 -15.72
N PRO A 206 12.40 14.22 -16.49
CA PRO A 206 13.11 15.38 -16.01
C PRO A 206 12.19 16.20 -15.08
N VAL A 207 12.75 17.09 -14.27
CA VAL A 207 12.02 17.80 -13.20
C VAL A 207 10.87 18.66 -13.77
N GLU A 208 11.03 19.14 -14.99
CA GLU A 208 10.03 19.91 -15.74
C GLU A 208 8.76 19.11 -16.02
N ALA A 209 8.85 17.77 -16.05
CA ALA A 209 7.72 16.83 -16.22
C ALA A 209 7.24 16.24 -14.88
N SER A 210 7.36 17.01 -13.78
CA SER A 210 6.93 16.59 -12.45
C SER A 210 5.44 16.28 -12.33
N ASP A 211 4.60 16.74 -13.26
CA ASP A 211 3.17 16.40 -13.36
C ASP A 211 2.92 14.90 -13.64
N HIS A 212 3.95 14.15 -14.06
CA HIS A 212 3.92 12.71 -14.26
C HIS A 212 4.33 11.92 -13.01
N THR A 213 4.72 12.61 -11.95
CA THR A 213 5.25 12.01 -10.73
C THR A 213 4.26 12.14 -9.57
N PHE A 214 4.43 11.27 -8.58
CA PHE A 214 3.86 11.43 -7.24
C PHE A 214 4.99 11.21 -6.24
N TYR A 215 4.74 11.55 -4.99
CA TYR A 215 5.72 11.35 -3.94
C TYR A 215 5.14 10.61 -2.75
N PHE A 216 5.97 9.77 -2.13
CA PHE A 216 5.78 9.31 -0.76
C PHE A 216 6.50 10.26 0.18
N GLN A 217 5.85 10.57 1.29
CA GLN A 217 6.42 11.45 2.31
C GLN A 217 6.76 10.63 3.56
N PHE A 218 8.04 10.59 3.89
CA PHE A 218 8.57 9.99 5.11
C PHE A 218 9.13 11.10 5.99
N GLY A 219 8.44 11.44 7.08
CA GLY A 219 8.81 12.60 7.88
C GLY A 219 8.66 13.90 7.07
N ARG A 220 9.79 14.57 6.83
CA ARG A 220 9.88 15.76 5.96
C ARG A 220 10.57 15.47 4.62
N THR A 221 10.91 14.22 4.36
CA THR A 221 11.55 13.79 3.11
C THR A 221 10.47 13.33 2.12
N LYS A 222 10.45 13.95 0.94
CA LYS A 222 9.57 13.60 -0.19
C LYS A 222 10.40 12.85 -1.22
N ILE A 223 10.05 11.61 -1.50
CA ILE A 223 10.70 10.77 -2.52
C ILE A 223 9.76 10.68 -3.71
N TYR A 224 10.23 11.11 -4.87
CA TYR A 224 9.43 11.18 -6.08
C TYR A 224 9.58 9.92 -6.92
N PHE A 225 8.46 9.48 -7.49
CA PHE A 225 8.38 8.30 -8.35
C PHE A 225 7.52 8.59 -9.56
N CYS A 226 7.79 7.91 -10.67
CA CYS A 226 6.86 7.90 -11.79
C CYS A 226 5.54 7.24 -11.37
N SER A 227 4.43 7.94 -11.63
CA SER A 227 3.08 7.44 -11.35
C SER A 227 2.79 6.12 -12.06
N ARG A 228 3.10 5.99 -13.36
CA ARG A 228 2.79 4.78 -14.13
C ARG A 228 3.68 3.60 -13.76
N CYS A 229 5.00 3.80 -13.69
CA CYS A 229 5.95 2.74 -13.36
C CYS A 229 5.75 2.23 -11.93
N SER A 230 5.51 3.12 -10.97
CA SER A 230 5.16 2.68 -9.62
C SER A 230 3.82 1.97 -9.57
N GLY A 231 2.82 2.44 -10.32
CA GLY A 231 1.55 1.71 -10.46
C GLY A 231 1.80 0.27 -10.88
N MET A 232 2.57 0.07 -11.94
CA MET A 232 2.93 -1.25 -12.46
C MET A 232 3.68 -2.11 -11.44
N ILE A 233 4.70 -1.56 -10.76
CA ILE A 233 5.44 -2.29 -9.72
C ILE A 233 4.53 -2.67 -8.55
N ILE A 234 3.70 -1.73 -8.08
CA ILE A 234 2.71 -1.98 -7.02
C ILE A 234 1.72 -3.06 -7.45
N GLY A 235 1.25 -3.02 -8.70
CA GLY A 235 0.37 -4.02 -9.29
C GLY A 235 0.96 -5.41 -9.30
N ILE A 236 2.22 -5.55 -9.73
CA ILE A 236 2.95 -6.82 -9.71
C ILE A 236 3.09 -7.33 -8.27
N VAL A 237 3.61 -6.50 -7.36
CA VAL A 237 3.89 -6.89 -5.96
C VAL A 237 2.60 -7.29 -5.24
N MET A 238 1.51 -6.53 -5.39
CA MET A 238 0.23 -6.87 -4.78
C MET A 238 -0.37 -8.12 -5.41
N SER A 239 -0.23 -8.34 -6.72
CA SER A 239 -0.73 -9.55 -7.37
C SER A 239 0.01 -10.80 -6.94
N ILE A 240 1.34 -10.73 -6.78
CA ILE A 240 2.15 -11.81 -6.20
C ILE A 240 1.62 -12.16 -4.82
N PHE A 241 1.45 -11.15 -3.96
CA PHE A 241 0.93 -11.34 -2.62
C PHE A 241 -0.46 -11.98 -2.59
N PHE A 242 -1.43 -11.44 -3.32
CA PHE A 242 -2.79 -11.99 -3.33
C PHE A 242 -2.86 -13.37 -3.97
N THR A 243 -2.04 -13.63 -4.98
CA THR A 243 -1.94 -14.96 -5.59
C THR A 243 -1.45 -15.97 -4.56
N HIS A 244 -0.31 -15.69 -3.93
CA HIS A 244 0.27 -16.54 -2.90
C HIS A 244 -0.71 -16.77 -1.74
N LEU A 245 -1.35 -15.72 -1.23
CA LEU A 245 -2.32 -15.83 -0.15
C LEU A 245 -3.55 -16.66 -0.54
N THR A 246 -4.06 -16.49 -1.76
CA THR A 246 -5.21 -17.27 -2.26
C THR A 246 -4.85 -18.74 -2.40
N GLU A 247 -3.64 -19.04 -2.88
CA GLU A 247 -3.14 -20.41 -2.99
C GLU A 247 -2.99 -21.07 -1.61
N LEU A 248 -2.52 -20.34 -0.60
CA LEU A 248 -2.46 -20.83 0.79
C LEU A 248 -3.87 -21.13 1.35
N ILE A 249 -4.82 -20.22 1.16
CA ILE A 249 -6.17 -20.34 1.75
C ILE A 249 -7.00 -21.43 1.05
N ILE A 250 -6.99 -21.46 -0.28
CA ILE A 250 -7.86 -22.34 -1.07
C ILE A 250 -7.16 -23.69 -1.34
N ASN A 251 -5.84 -23.76 -1.19
CA ASN A 251 -5.02 -24.92 -1.54
C ASN A 251 -5.19 -25.33 -3.02
N THR A 252 -5.35 -24.33 -3.90
CA THR A 252 -5.47 -24.52 -5.35
C THR A 252 -4.62 -23.52 -6.11
N GLN A 253 -3.93 -23.97 -7.14
CA GLN A 253 -3.18 -23.08 -8.05
C GLN A 253 -4.11 -22.28 -8.95
N PHE A 254 -3.67 -21.09 -9.38
CA PHE A 254 -4.41 -20.31 -10.36
C PHE A 254 -4.51 -21.01 -11.72
N SER A 255 -5.73 -21.09 -12.26
CA SER A 255 -5.97 -21.66 -13.59
C SER A 255 -5.37 -20.79 -14.70
N ALA A 256 -4.79 -21.43 -15.72
CA ALA A 256 -4.18 -20.75 -16.86
C ALA A 256 -5.21 -19.97 -17.70
N GLU A 257 -6.48 -20.41 -17.71
CA GLU A 257 -7.60 -19.79 -18.43
C GLU A 257 -7.95 -18.42 -17.85
N ILE A 258 -8.06 -18.32 -16.52
CA ILE A 258 -8.31 -17.05 -15.82
C ILE A 258 -7.12 -16.10 -16.06
N ALA A 259 -5.89 -16.61 -15.95
CA ALA A 259 -4.70 -15.81 -16.22
C ALA A 259 -4.69 -15.27 -17.66
N LEU A 260 -5.03 -16.12 -18.64
CA LEU A 260 -5.14 -15.74 -20.05
C LEU A 260 -6.19 -14.63 -20.24
N PHE A 261 -7.36 -14.75 -19.60
CA PHE A 261 -8.40 -13.72 -19.64
C PHE A 261 -7.90 -12.38 -19.05
N ILE A 262 -7.21 -12.41 -17.91
CA ILE A 262 -6.66 -11.22 -17.27
C ILE A 262 -5.67 -10.52 -18.21
N ILE A 263 -4.72 -11.24 -18.82
CA ILE A 263 -3.73 -10.62 -19.71
C ILE A 263 -4.33 -10.05 -21.00
N ILE A 264 -5.49 -10.56 -21.43
CA ILE A 264 -6.24 -10.00 -22.56
C ILE A 264 -6.97 -8.73 -22.16
N VAL A 265 -7.63 -8.68 -21.00
CA VAL A 265 -8.53 -7.56 -20.67
C VAL A 265 -7.80 -6.40 -19.98
N PHE A 266 -6.88 -6.70 -19.07
CA PHE A 266 -6.32 -5.69 -18.14
C PHE A 266 -5.38 -4.66 -18.80
N PRO A 267 -4.59 -4.98 -19.84
CA PRO A 267 -3.79 -3.96 -20.51
C PRO A 267 -4.63 -2.89 -21.26
N ILE A 268 -5.90 -3.19 -21.61
CA ILE A 268 -6.75 -2.32 -22.44
C ILE A 268 -6.93 -0.92 -21.84
N PRO A 269 -7.36 -0.73 -20.57
CA PRO A 269 -7.42 0.59 -19.93
C PRO A 269 -6.12 1.38 -20.02
N GLY A 270 -4.98 0.73 -19.85
CA GLY A 270 -3.67 1.38 -19.94
C GLY A 270 -3.30 1.81 -21.36
N MET A 271 -3.66 1.00 -22.35
CA MET A 271 -3.49 1.35 -23.77
C MET A 271 -4.38 2.53 -24.17
N ILE A 272 -5.63 2.57 -23.71
CA ILE A 272 -6.54 3.71 -23.93
C ILE A 272 -6.01 4.95 -23.22
N ASP A 273 -5.58 4.82 -21.96
CA ASP A 273 -5.04 5.92 -21.17
C ASP A 273 -3.84 6.57 -21.87
N TRP A 274 -2.85 5.74 -22.19
CA TRP A 274 -1.63 6.18 -22.84
C TRP A 274 -1.86 6.65 -24.28
N GLY A 275 -2.66 5.93 -25.07
CA GLY A 275 -2.94 6.27 -26.46
C GLY A 275 -3.64 7.62 -26.61
N THR A 276 -4.68 7.88 -25.80
CA THR A 276 -5.38 9.17 -25.82
C THR A 276 -4.49 10.34 -25.41
N GLN A 277 -3.54 10.11 -24.50
CA GLN A 277 -2.52 11.12 -24.15
C GLN A 277 -1.54 11.35 -25.29
N LYS A 278 -1.02 10.28 -25.89
CA LYS A 278 -0.01 10.37 -26.94
C LYS A 278 -0.55 11.01 -28.22
N LEU A 279 -1.83 10.80 -28.50
CA LEU A 279 -2.56 11.44 -29.58
C LEU A 279 -3.06 12.86 -29.23
N LEU A 280 -2.67 13.43 -28.10
CA LEU A 280 -3.04 14.78 -27.66
C LEU A 280 -4.55 15.01 -27.59
N PHE A 281 -5.34 13.97 -27.32
CA PHE A 281 -6.79 14.11 -27.11
C PHE A 281 -7.13 14.56 -25.70
N ARG A 282 -6.25 14.28 -24.72
CA ARG A 282 -6.39 14.75 -23.35
C ARG A 282 -5.05 14.80 -22.63
N LYS A 283 -5.01 15.58 -21.55
CA LYS A 283 -3.93 15.48 -20.55
C LYS A 283 -4.22 14.33 -19.58
N SER A 284 -3.17 13.67 -19.10
CA SER A 284 -3.35 12.67 -18.05
C SER A 284 -3.35 13.30 -16.67
N THR A 285 -4.04 12.66 -15.75
CA THR A 285 -3.87 12.88 -14.32
C THR A 285 -2.92 11.83 -13.73
N THR A 286 -2.29 12.16 -12.60
CA THR A 286 -1.42 11.26 -11.83
C THR A 286 -2.19 10.01 -11.38
N GLU A 287 -3.44 10.17 -10.95
CA GLU A 287 -4.30 9.07 -10.50
C GLU A 287 -4.60 8.09 -11.63
N SER A 288 -4.91 8.60 -12.84
CA SER A 288 -5.16 7.77 -14.02
C SER A 288 -3.90 6.97 -14.41
N ARG A 289 -2.73 7.61 -14.39
CA ARG A 289 -1.44 6.96 -14.68
C ARG A 289 -1.13 5.85 -13.68
N LEU A 290 -1.38 6.11 -12.39
CA LEU A 290 -1.11 5.17 -11.31
C LEU A 290 -2.05 3.97 -11.37
N LEU A 291 -3.35 4.19 -11.55
CA LEU A 291 -4.36 3.13 -11.65
C LEU A 291 -4.14 2.26 -12.89
N THR A 292 -3.96 2.88 -14.06
CA THR A 292 -3.73 2.12 -15.31
C THR A 292 -2.40 1.37 -15.27
N GLY A 293 -1.35 1.98 -14.70
CA GLY A 293 -0.10 1.30 -14.40
C GLY A 293 -0.33 0.08 -13.50
N PHE A 294 -1.09 0.22 -12.42
CA PHE A 294 -1.45 -0.87 -11.51
C PHE A 294 -2.12 -2.03 -12.24
N ILE A 295 -3.14 -1.75 -13.05
CA ILE A 295 -3.86 -2.78 -13.81
C ILE A 295 -2.91 -3.51 -14.79
N ILE A 296 -2.01 -2.79 -15.47
CA ILE A 296 -0.97 -3.41 -16.32
C ILE A 296 -0.05 -4.29 -15.47
N GLY A 297 0.37 -3.82 -14.30
CA GLY A 297 1.21 -4.60 -13.38
C GLY A 297 0.57 -5.92 -12.95
N VAL A 298 -0.73 -5.91 -12.68
CA VAL A 298 -1.50 -7.13 -12.40
C VAL A 298 -1.42 -8.09 -13.59
N ALA A 299 -1.68 -7.61 -14.81
CA ALA A 299 -1.58 -8.43 -16.02
C ALA A 299 -0.17 -9.04 -16.19
N LEU A 300 0.89 -8.25 -15.95
CA LEU A 300 2.27 -8.73 -16.10
C LEU A 300 2.61 -9.89 -15.16
N HIS A 301 2.12 -9.87 -13.92
CA HIS A 301 2.26 -11.00 -12.99
C HIS A 301 1.60 -12.27 -13.56
N PHE A 302 0.36 -12.14 -14.05
CA PHE A 302 -0.42 -13.28 -14.54
C PHE A 302 0.11 -13.91 -15.82
N ILE A 303 1.01 -13.26 -16.58
CA ILE A 303 1.71 -13.89 -17.71
C ILE A 303 2.41 -15.18 -17.27
N SER A 304 2.97 -15.22 -16.05
CA SER A 304 3.68 -16.39 -15.52
C SER A 304 2.81 -17.66 -15.38
N TYR A 305 1.48 -17.50 -15.31
CA TYR A 305 0.51 -18.60 -15.19
C TYR A 305 -0.02 -19.10 -16.54
N THR A 306 0.35 -18.46 -17.65
CA THR A 306 -0.16 -18.79 -18.99
C THR A 306 0.70 -19.81 -19.75
N LYS A 307 1.53 -20.59 -19.05
CA LYS A 307 2.46 -21.56 -19.67
C LYS A 307 1.75 -22.55 -20.61
N ALA A 308 0.54 -23.00 -20.24
CA ALA A 308 -0.28 -23.89 -21.08
C ALA A 308 -0.69 -23.26 -22.42
N TYR A 309 -0.77 -21.93 -22.49
CA TYR A 309 -1.18 -21.14 -23.64
C TYR A 309 -0.03 -20.32 -24.23
N TYR A 310 1.22 -20.79 -24.10
CA TYR A 310 2.44 -20.04 -24.46
C TYR A 310 2.38 -19.33 -25.82
N PHE A 311 2.01 -20.04 -26.89
CA PHE A 311 1.92 -19.46 -28.24
C PHE A 311 0.85 -18.36 -28.33
N LEU A 312 -0.30 -18.55 -27.70
CA LEU A 312 -1.37 -17.56 -27.68
C LEU A 312 -0.95 -16.32 -26.88
N THR A 313 -0.27 -16.51 -25.73
CA THR A 313 0.31 -15.42 -24.95
C THR A 313 1.30 -14.61 -25.78
N LEU A 314 2.18 -15.25 -26.58
CA LEU A 314 3.09 -14.54 -27.49
C LEU A 314 2.33 -13.71 -28.53
N ILE A 315 1.29 -14.28 -29.16
CA ILE A 315 0.46 -13.56 -30.14
C ILE A 315 -0.19 -12.33 -29.49
N ILE A 316 -0.77 -12.47 -28.30
CA ILE A 316 -1.40 -11.37 -27.55
C ILE A 316 -0.38 -10.26 -27.26
N ILE A 317 0.80 -10.62 -26.78
CA ILE A 317 1.89 -9.66 -26.51
C ILE A 317 2.30 -8.94 -27.80
N THR A 318 2.48 -9.66 -28.90
CA THR A 318 2.82 -9.07 -30.21
C THR A 318 1.75 -8.09 -30.68
N ILE A 319 0.47 -8.44 -30.54
CA ILE A 319 -0.65 -7.53 -30.89
C ILE A 319 -0.59 -6.26 -30.04
N TYR A 320 -0.38 -6.37 -28.73
CA TYR A 320 -0.29 -5.22 -27.84
C TYR A 320 0.88 -4.28 -28.19
N PHE A 321 2.07 -4.83 -28.43
CA PHE A 321 3.21 -4.03 -28.87
C PHE A 321 2.97 -3.43 -30.25
N GLY A 322 2.32 -4.14 -31.18
CA GLY A 322 1.91 -3.61 -32.47
C GLY A 322 1.00 -2.37 -32.34
N ILE A 323 -0.03 -2.46 -31.50
CA ILE A 323 -0.93 -1.32 -31.22
C ILE A 323 -0.15 -0.17 -30.56
N LEU A 324 0.74 -0.47 -29.61
CA LEU A 324 1.58 0.54 -28.97
C LEU A 324 2.45 1.29 -30.00
N PHE A 325 3.13 0.58 -30.89
CA PHE A 325 3.95 1.19 -31.93
C PHE A 325 3.14 2.04 -32.89
N LEU A 326 1.95 1.60 -33.31
CA LEU A 326 1.04 2.40 -34.13
C LEU A 326 0.65 3.70 -33.42
N LEU A 327 0.29 3.63 -32.13
CA LEU A 327 -0.06 4.82 -31.34
C LEU A 327 1.14 5.78 -31.16
N ILE A 328 2.36 5.25 -30.94
CA ILE A 328 3.60 6.05 -30.93
C ILE A 328 3.76 6.79 -32.25
N PHE A 329 3.66 6.06 -33.37
CA PHE A 329 3.85 6.58 -34.72
C PHE A 329 2.85 7.70 -35.05
N PHE A 330 1.55 7.46 -34.84
CA PHE A 330 0.52 8.46 -35.09
C PHE A 330 0.64 9.67 -34.15
N GLY A 331 0.97 9.46 -32.89
CA GLY A 331 1.17 10.54 -31.93
C GLY A 331 2.37 11.42 -32.27
N GLN A 332 3.50 10.82 -32.67
CA GLN A 332 4.65 11.58 -33.16
C GLN A 332 4.30 12.40 -34.40
N ARG A 333 3.62 11.80 -35.38
CA ARG A 333 3.17 12.50 -36.59
C ARG A 333 2.28 13.70 -36.26
N LYS A 334 1.40 13.57 -35.26
CA LYS A 334 0.54 14.68 -34.80
C LYS A 334 1.35 15.80 -34.14
N ILE A 335 2.27 15.46 -33.22
CA ILE A 335 3.15 16.43 -32.55
C ILE A 335 3.97 17.22 -33.58
N PHE A 336 4.55 16.55 -34.59
CA PHE A 336 5.31 17.23 -35.64
C PHE A 336 4.46 18.19 -36.48
N ARG A 337 3.19 17.85 -36.74
CA ARG A 337 2.26 18.75 -37.45
C ARG A 337 1.96 20.00 -36.64
N GLU A 338 1.71 19.86 -35.34
CA GLU A 338 1.44 21.01 -34.45
C GLU A 338 2.68 21.91 -34.32
N LEU A 339 3.87 21.32 -34.13
CA LEU A 339 5.12 22.07 -34.07
C LEU A 339 5.40 22.83 -35.38
N LYS A 340 5.11 22.24 -36.54
CA LYS A 340 5.27 22.91 -37.85
C LYS A 340 4.34 24.12 -37.98
N LYS A 341 3.10 24.03 -37.46
CA LYS A 341 2.15 25.15 -37.44
C LYS A 341 2.62 26.27 -36.50
N GLU A 342 3.17 25.92 -35.35
CA GLU A 342 3.73 26.91 -34.41
C GLU A 342 4.96 27.63 -34.97
N LEU A 343 5.84 26.93 -35.69
CA LEU A 343 7.05 27.52 -36.28
C LEU A 343 6.79 28.34 -37.55
N ASN A 344 5.74 28.02 -38.31
CA ASN A 344 5.37 28.72 -39.54
C ASN A 344 3.91 29.22 -39.48
N PRO A 345 3.62 30.26 -38.67
CA PRO A 345 2.26 30.77 -38.50
C PRO A 345 1.68 31.43 -39.75
N LEU A 346 2.49 31.68 -40.79
CA LEU A 346 2.12 32.34 -42.04
C LEU A 346 2.23 31.38 -43.24
N SER A 347 1.75 30.14 -43.08
CA SER A 347 1.58 29.22 -44.21
C SER A 347 0.59 29.84 -45.22
N PRO A 348 0.96 30.07 -46.49
CA PRO A 348 0.10 30.70 -47.50
C PRO A 348 -1.27 30.01 -47.69
N GLU A 349 -1.37 28.72 -47.37
CA GLU A 349 -2.63 27.94 -47.43
C GLU A 349 -3.72 28.44 -46.45
N ASP A 350 -3.34 29.16 -45.39
CA ASP A 350 -4.30 29.79 -44.46
C ASP A 350 -4.75 31.19 -44.95
N LEU A 351 -4.05 31.80 -45.91
CA LEU A 351 -4.43 33.08 -46.51
C LEU A 351 -5.45 32.90 -47.66
N ASP A 352 -5.42 31.76 -48.36
CA ASP A 352 -6.34 31.49 -49.47
C ASP A 352 -7.74 31.06 -49.02
N ASN A 353 -7.91 30.53 -47.80
CA ASN A 353 -9.23 30.13 -47.28
C ASN A 353 -10.04 31.28 -46.63
N ASP A 354 -9.44 32.47 -46.46
CA ASP A 354 -10.12 33.66 -45.93
C ASP A 354 -10.46 34.69 -47.02
N GLN A 355 -10.13 34.43 -48.29
CA GLN A 355 -10.54 35.31 -49.41
C GLN A 355 -11.91 34.93 -50.01
N ASP A 356 -12.46 33.78 -49.65
CA ASP A 356 -13.78 33.28 -50.12
C ASP A 356 -14.89 33.36 -49.05
N LYS A 357 -14.69 34.15 -47.99
CA LYS A 357 -15.72 34.55 -47.00
C LYS A 357 -15.84 36.06 -46.96
#